data_AF-A0A7W9CFX2-F1
#
_entry.id   AF-A0A7W9CFX2-F1
#
_cell.length_a   1.000
_cell.length_b   1.000
_cell.length_c   1.000
_cell.angle_alpha   90.00
_cell.angle_beta   90.00
_cell.angle_gamma   90.00
#
_symmetry.space_group_name_H-M   'P 1'
#
loop_
_entity.id
_entity.type
_entity.pdbx_description
1 polymer ?
#
loop_
_entity_poly.entity_id
_entity_poly.type
_entity_poly.pdbx_seq_one_letter_code
_entity_poly.pdbx_strand_id
1 'polypeptide(L)' 'MMSGYLDTNLPPRPRPGRTYEIVKRNGGWCIGRNGVFTGPLAGKAAALALCRRLQKQADRLA' A
#
# COMPACT_ATOMS: atom_id res chain seq x y z
N MET A 1 33.09 17.37 -11.98
CA MET A 1 33.24 17.06 -10.55
C MET A 1 32.07 17.69 -9.79
N MET A 2 31.44 16.89 -8.94
CA MET A 2 30.45 17.18 -7.87
C MET A 2 29.29 18.16 -8.12
N SER A 3 28.08 17.61 -8.22
CA SER A 3 26.84 18.29 -7.82
C SER A 3 25.81 17.30 -7.29
N GLY A 4 25.19 17.68 -6.18
CA GLY A 4 23.90 17.14 -5.74
C GLY A 4 24.01 16.20 -4.54
N TYR A 5 23.85 16.77 -3.35
CA TYR A 5 23.56 16.05 -2.12
C TYR A 5 22.39 15.08 -2.34
N LEU A 6 22.66 13.79 -2.26
CA LEU A 6 21.63 12.75 -2.09
C LEU A 6 21.07 12.91 -0.68
N ASP A 7 20.02 13.72 -0.55
CA ASP A 7 19.15 13.72 0.61
C ASP A 7 18.55 12.32 0.74
N THR A 8 19.18 11.50 1.59
CA THR A 8 18.87 10.08 1.76
C THR A 8 17.81 9.91 2.86
N ASN A 9 16.86 10.84 2.96
CA ASN A 9 15.74 10.79 3.91
C ASN A 9 14.37 10.72 3.23
N LEU A 10 14.32 10.30 1.96
CA LEU A 10 13.05 9.88 1.37
C LEU A 10 12.68 8.51 1.95
N PRO A 11 11.51 8.36 2.61
CA PRO A 11 11.03 7.04 3.01
C PRO A 11 11.00 6.16 1.77
N PRO A 12 11.39 4.87 1.87
CA PRO A 12 11.49 4.00 0.71
C PRO A 12 10.15 4.07 -0.04
N ARG A 13 10.18 4.62 -1.27
CA ARG A 13 9.00 4.59 -2.13
C ARG A 13 8.57 3.12 -2.21
N PRO A 14 7.33 2.78 -1.79
CA PRO A 14 6.88 1.40 -1.85
C PRO A 14 7.07 0.92 -3.28
N ARG A 15 7.84 -0.17 -3.43
CA ARG A 15 8.16 -0.74 -4.75
C ARG A 15 6.84 -0.96 -5.50
N PRO A 16 6.69 -0.46 -6.74
CA PRO A 16 5.48 -0.67 -7.51
C PRO A 16 5.25 -2.19 -7.63
N GLY A 17 4.17 -2.69 -7.02
CA GLY A 17 3.75 -4.10 -7.09
C GLY A 17 3.90 -4.95 -5.82
N ARG A 18 4.57 -4.48 -4.76
CA ARG A 18 4.68 -5.24 -3.49
C ARG A 18 3.71 -4.81 -2.41
N THR A 19 3.12 -3.62 -2.53
CA THR A 19 2.33 -3.03 -1.46
C THR A 19 0.86 -3.00 -1.82
N TYR A 20 0.02 -3.43 -0.88
CA TYR A 20 -1.42 -3.25 -0.98
C TYR A 20 -1.77 -1.76 -0.86
N GLU A 21 -2.56 -1.25 -1.79
CA GLU A 21 -3.01 0.14 -1.81
C GLU A 21 -4.42 0.26 -1.20
N ILE A 22 -4.73 1.39 -0.57
CA ILE A 22 -6.08 1.65 -0.04
C ILE A 22 -6.68 2.79 -0.85
N VAL A 23 -7.83 2.52 -1.47
CA VAL A 23 -8.54 3.46 -2.35
C VAL A 23 -9.99 3.61 -1.92
N LYS A 24 -10.52 4.83 -2.02
CA LYS A 24 -11.94 5.09 -1.76
C LYS A 24 -12.73 4.85 -3.04
N ARG A 25 -13.63 3.87 -3.05
CA ARG A 25 -14.45 3.46 -4.21
C ARG A 25 -15.85 3.04 -3.78
N ASN A 26 -16.85 3.29 -4.62
CA ASN A 26 -18.25 2.85 -4.44
C ASN A 26 -18.83 3.15 -3.04
N GLY A 27 -18.52 4.32 -2.49
CA GLY A 27 -18.98 4.74 -1.15
C GLY A 27 -18.22 4.12 0.03
N GLY A 28 -17.21 3.29 -0.20
CA GLY A 28 -16.42 2.64 0.85
C GLY A 28 -14.91 2.67 0.59
N TRP A 29 -14.17 1.90 1.38
CA TRP A 29 -12.72 1.75 1.27
C TRP A 29 -12.37 0.38 0.71
N CYS A 30 -11.72 0.35 -0.44
CA CYS A 30 -11.25 -0.86 -1.09
C CYS A 30 -9.74 -1.00 -0.92
N ILE A 31 -9.25 -2.24 -0.95
CA ILE A 31 -7.82 -2.54 -0.95
C ILE A 31 -7.47 -3.09 -2.32
N GLY A 32 -6.45 -2.50 -2.95
CA GLY A 32 -5.96 -2.88 -4.26
C GLY A 32 -4.63 -3.60 -4.19
N ARG A 33 -4.37 -4.48 -5.15
CA ARG A 33 -3.03 -4.96 -5.51
C ARG A 33 -3.01 -5.28 -6.99
N ASN A 34 -2.05 -4.72 -7.73
CA ASN A 34 -1.86 -4.96 -9.17
C ASN A 34 -3.16 -4.76 -9.99
N GLY A 35 -3.96 -3.74 -9.67
CA GLY A 35 -5.20 -3.44 -10.38
C GLY A 35 -6.41 -4.30 -9.99
N VAL A 36 -6.26 -5.26 -9.08
CA VAL A 36 -7.37 -6.03 -8.49
C VAL A 36 -7.76 -5.43 -7.15
N PHE A 37 -9.05 -5.21 -6.94
CA PHE A 37 -9.58 -4.54 -5.74
C PHE A 37 -10.54 -5.44 -4.96
N THR A 38 -10.50 -5.34 -3.64
CA THR A 38 -11.49 -5.96 -2.75
C THR A 38 -12.83 -5.22 -2.82
N GLY A 39 -13.88 -5.85 -2.28
CA GLY A 39 -15.14 -5.17 -2.00
C GLY A 39 -15.00 -3.97 -1.06
N PRO A 40 -15.99 -3.06 -1.05
CA PRO A 40 -15.97 -1.86 -0.23
C PRO A 40 -16.09 -2.19 1.26
N LEU A 41 -15.15 -1.69 2.05
CA LEU A 41 -15.16 -1.76 3.51
C LEU A 41 -15.80 -0.50 4.09
N ALA A 42 -16.53 -0.68 5.20
CA ALA A 42 -17.29 0.39 5.86
C ALA A 42 -16.42 1.52 6.44
N GLY A 43 -15.10 1.30 6.64
CA GLY A 43 -14.25 2.29 7.28
C GLY A 43 -12.77 2.20 6.89
N LYS A 44 -12.11 3.37 6.89
CA LYS A 44 -10.67 3.51 6.60
C LYS A 44 -9.82 2.69 7.56
N ALA A 45 -10.22 2.64 8.82
CA ALA A 45 -9.53 1.86 9.85
C ALA A 45 -9.58 0.36 9.57
N ALA A 46 -10.74 -0.16 9.15
CA ALA A 46 -10.89 -1.56 8.74
C ALA A 46 -10.03 -1.88 7.50
N ALA A 47 -10.03 -0.98 6.51
CA ALA A 47 -9.18 -1.12 5.33
C ALA A 47 -7.67 -1.10 5.66
N LEU A 48 -7.25 -0.23 6.59
CA LEU A 48 -5.88 -0.18 7.08
C LEU A 48 -5.47 -1.47 7.81
N ALA A 49 -6.32 -1.98 8.69
CA ALA A 49 -6.05 -3.22 9.42
C ALA A 49 -5.93 -4.42 8.48
N LEU A 50 -6.82 -4.53 7.49
CA LEU A 50 -6.79 -5.61 6.52
C LEU A 50 -5.58 -5.49 5.58
N CYS A 51 -5.28 -4.29 5.09
CA CYS A 51 -4.08 -4.01 4.29
C CYS A 51 -2.79 -4.43 5.02
N ARG A 52 -2.64 -4.07 6.31
CA ARG A 52 -1.48 -4.48 7.12
C ARG A 52 -1.37 -6.00 7.27
N ARG A 53 -2.51 -6.70 7.47
CA ARG A 53 -2.52 -8.17 7.54
C ARG A 53 -2.11 -8.80 6.23
N LEU A 54 -2.67 -8.32 5.12
CA LEU A 54 -2.35 -8.81 3.78
C LEU A 54 -0.87 -8.57 3.42
N GLN A 55 -0.33 -7.41 3.78
CA GLN A 55 1.10 -7.13 3.61
C GLN A 55 1.95 -8.11 4.41
N LYS A 56 1.65 -8.29 5.71
CA LYS A 56 2.39 -9.23 6.57
C LYS A 56 2.33 -10.67 6.07
N GLN A 57 1.22 -11.08 5.48
CA GLN A 57 1.10 -12.39 4.84
C GLN A 57 1.93 -12.49 3.56
N ALA A 58 1.90 -11.47 2.71
CA ALA A 58 2.72 -11.42 1.49
C ALA A 58 4.22 -11.42 1.82
N ASP A 59 4.64 -10.71 2.86
CA ASP A 59 6.04 -10.68 3.32
C ASP A 59 6.53 -12.03 3.84
N ARG A 60 5.63 -12.92 4.28
CA ARG A 60 5.97 -14.29 4.71
C ARG A 60 6.07 -15.29 3.55
N LEU A 61 5.55 -14.93 2.37
CA LEU A 61 5.56 -15.78 1.17
C LEU A 61 6.66 -15.38 0.18
N ALA A 62 7.44 -14.33 0.49
CA ALA A 62 8.50 -13.76 -0.34
C ALA A 62 9.88 -14.23 0.13
#